data_AF-A0A0P1AJT6-F1
#
_entry.id   AF-A0A0P1AJT6-F1
#
_cell.length_a   1.000
_cell.length_b   1.000
_cell.length_c   1.000
_cell.angle_alpha   90.00
_cell.angle_beta   90.00
_cell.angle_gamma   90.00
#
_symmetry.space_group_name_H-M   'P 1'
#
loop_
_entity.id
_entity.type
_entity.pdbx_description
1 polymer ?
#
loop_
_entity_poly.entity_id
_entity_poly.type
_entity_poly.pdbx_seq_one_letter_code
_entity_poly.pdbx_strand_id
1 'polypeptide(L)'
;MATPNFHTPNQDMPPRGGYSPVKFVRNGPATRGPPGWSLFLGTFFVTSVGYYLVGQQNKHQRELAKEERENRIALLPFLQAEADVEYLEQEKHILEKEREAMKNVPGWVAGQSPYNSNRYQAPLWAQKK
;
A
#
# COMPACT_ATOMS: atom_id res chain seq x y z
N MET A 1 -71.02 51.97 -58.47
CA MET A 1 -70.42 51.49 -57.21
C MET A 1 -69.81 50.13 -57.55
N ALA A 2 -68.51 49.92 -57.41
CA ALA A 2 -67.90 48.64 -57.76
C ALA A 2 -68.47 47.53 -56.86
N THR A 3 -68.80 46.38 -57.44
CA THR A 3 -69.34 45.21 -56.73
C THR A 3 -68.33 44.71 -55.69
N PRO A 4 -68.74 44.34 -54.46
CA PRO A 4 -67.82 43.79 -53.46
C PRO A 4 -67.11 42.55 -54.02
N ASN A 5 -65.80 42.44 -53.77
CA ASN A 5 -65.03 41.28 -54.19
C ASN A 5 -65.23 40.14 -53.18
N PHE A 6 -65.94 39.09 -53.60
CA PHE A 6 -66.23 37.92 -52.78
C PHE A 6 -65.19 36.79 -52.94
N HIS A 7 -64.02 37.07 -53.50
CA HIS A 7 -62.96 36.06 -53.61
C HIS A 7 -62.50 35.62 -52.22
N THR A 8 -62.29 34.31 -52.05
CA THR A 8 -61.73 33.76 -50.82
C THR A 8 -60.33 34.35 -50.57
N PRO A 9 -60.06 34.89 -49.35
CA PRO A 9 -58.73 35.36 -49.00
C PRO A 9 -57.73 34.20 -49.03
N ASN A 10 -56.57 34.40 -49.66
CA ASN A 10 -55.49 33.41 -49.63
C ASN A 10 -54.79 33.48 -48.27
N GLN A 11 -55.23 32.66 -47.33
CA GLN A 11 -54.67 32.58 -45.97
C GLN A 11 -53.76 31.36 -45.85
N ASP A 12 -52.74 31.47 -45.00
CA ASP A 12 -51.93 30.30 -44.62
C ASP A 12 -52.79 29.38 -43.74
N MET A 13 -53.08 28.19 -44.26
CA MET A 13 -53.96 27.21 -43.64
C MET A 13 -53.22 25.88 -43.53
N PRO A 14 -53.52 25.05 -42.50
CA PRO A 14 -52.97 23.71 -42.43
C PRO A 14 -53.37 22.91 -43.67
N PRO A 15 -52.53 21.95 -44.11
CA PRO A 15 -52.86 21.09 -45.23
C PRO A 15 -54.18 20.35 -44.96
N ARG A 16 -54.93 20.05 -46.03
CA ARG A 16 -56.17 19.25 -45.93
C ARG A 16 -55.79 17.87 -45.36
N GLY A 17 -56.08 17.64 -44.07
CA GLY A 17 -55.69 16.43 -43.32
C GLY A 17 -54.83 16.67 -42.08
N GLY A 18 -54.35 17.90 -41.83
CA GLY A 18 -53.56 18.25 -40.64
C GLY A 18 -52.08 17.84 -40.71
N TYR A 19 -51.30 18.22 -39.70
CA TYR A 19 -49.88 17.87 -39.60
C TYR A 19 -49.67 16.49 -38.99
N SER A 20 -48.52 15.87 -39.27
CA SER A 20 -48.13 14.61 -38.64
C SER A 20 -48.09 14.74 -37.11
N PRO A 21 -48.54 13.72 -36.36
CA PRO A 21 -48.56 13.79 -34.91
C PRO A 21 -47.13 13.90 -34.36
N VAL A 22 -46.86 15.00 -33.64
CA VAL A 22 -45.60 15.20 -32.93
C VAL A 22 -45.62 14.37 -31.66
N LYS A 23 -44.58 13.55 -31.43
CA LYS A 23 -44.42 12.82 -30.18
C LYS A 23 -44.02 13.81 -29.08
N PHE A 24 -44.97 14.15 -28.20
CA PHE A 24 -44.75 15.05 -27.06
C PHE A 24 -44.37 14.29 -25.76
N VAL A 25 -44.27 12.96 -25.81
CA VAL A 25 -43.93 12.12 -24.66
C VAL A 25 -42.44 11.75 -24.62
N ARG A 26 -41.91 11.54 -23.41
CA ARG A 26 -40.51 11.13 -23.20
C ARG A 26 -40.25 9.76 -23.84
N ASN A 27 -39.44 9.71 -24.90
CA ASN A 27 -39.06 8.49 -25.59
C ASN A 27 -37.83 7.81 -24.94
N GLY A 28 -37.96 7.40 -23.67
CA GLY A 28 -36.97 6.57 -22.99
C GLY A 28 -37.44 5.12 -22.94
N PRO A 29 -36.56 4.11 -23.13
CA PRO A 29 -36.91 2.73 -22.84
C PRO A 29 -37.32 2.60 -21.36
N ALA A 30 -38.41 1.88 -21.10
CA ALA A 30 -39.00 1.71 -19.77
C ALA A 30 -38.05 1.03 -18.79
N THR A 31 -37.07 0.26 -19.29
CA THR A 31 -36.04 -0.39 -18.50
C THR A 31 -34.71 -0.29 -19.23
N ARG A 32 -33.66 0.11 -18.51
CA ARG A 32 -32.28 0.17 -19.01
C ARG A 32 -31.39 -0.65 -18.09
N GLY A 33 -30.58 -1.52 -18.68
CA GLY A 33 -29.60 -2.33 -17.96
C GLY A 33 -30.18 -3.58 -17.28
N PRO A 34 -29.30 -4.40 -16.69
CA PRO A 34 -29.67 -5.63 -16.01
C PRO A 34 -30.37 -5.34 -14.66
N PRO A 35 -31.24 -6.24 -14.17
CA PRO A 35 -31.99 -6.02 -12.94
C PRO A 35 -31.06 -5.96 -11.71
N GLY A 36 -31.42 -5.19 -10.68
CA GLY A 36 -30.53 -4.92 -9.53
C GLY A 36 -29.96 -6.17 -8.84
N TRP A 37 -30.76 -7.23 -8.69
CA TRP A 37 -30.29 -8.50 -8.09
C TRP A 37 -29.14 -9.15 -8.88
N SER A 38 -29.13 -9.02 -10.20
CA SER A 38 -28.07 -9.57 -11.04
C SER A 38 -26.74 -8.83 -10.87
N LEU A 39 -26.80 -7.51 -10.63
CA LEU A 39 -25.62 -6.70 -10.29
C LEU A 39 -25.06 -7.09 -8.92
N PHE A 40 -25.93 -7.36 -7.94
CA PHE A 40 -25.51 -7.84 -6.62
C PHE A 40 -24.84 -9.21 -6.72
N LEU A 41 -25.42 -10.15 -7.45
CA LEU A 41 -24.82 -11.47 -7.64
C LEU A 41 -23.49 -11.38 -8.40
N GLY A 42 -23.40 -10.57 -9.44
CA GLY A 42 -22.16 -10.35 -10.19
C GLY A 42 -21.06 -9.81 -9.29
N THR A 43 -21.37 -8.78 -8.50
CA THR A 43 -20.42 -8.19 -7.54
C THR A 43 -20.00 -9.19 -6.48
N PHE A 44 -20.95 -9.94 -5.91
CA PHE A 44 -20.67 -10.94 -4.90
C PHE A 44 -19.73 -12.02 -5.44
N PHE A 45 -20.03 -12.54 -6.64
CA PHE A 45 -19.21 -13.57 -7.27
C PHE A 45 -17.77 -13.12 -7.52
N VAL A 46 -17.59 -11.94 -8.13
CA VAL A 46 -16.25 -11.37 -8.39
C VAL A 46 -15.50 -11.15 -7.08
N THR A 47 -16.17 -10.66 -6.05
CA THR A 47 -15.57 -10.40 -4.74
C THR A 47 -15.14 -11.70 -4.06
N SER A 48 -15.99 -12.72 -4.04
CA SER A 48 -15.67 -14.02 -3.44
C SER A 48 -14.49 -14.70 -4.13
N VAL A 49 -14.43 -14.67 -5.46
CA VAL A 49 -13.29 -15.21 -6.23
C VAL A 49 -12.02 -14.40 -5.96
N GLY A 50 -12.12 -13.07 -5.91
CA GLY A 50 -11.00 -12.19 -5.58
C GLY A 50 -10.38 -12.51 -4.22
N TYR A 51 -11.21 -12.67 -3.18
CA TYR A 51 -10.73 -13.02 -1.84
C TYR A 51 -10.07 -14.40 -1.78
N TYR A 52 -10.58 -15.37 -2.54
CA TYR A 52 -9.97 -16.70 -2.62
C TYR A 52 -8.55 -16.64 -3.20
N LEU A 53 -8.38 -15.92 -4.31
CA LEU A 53 -7.08 -15.74 -4.96
C LEU A 53 -6.08 -14.98 -4.06
N VAL A 54 -6.54 -13.90 -3.40
CA VAL A 54 -5.73 -13.17 -2.41
C VAL A 54 -5.34 -14.09 -1.25
N GLY A 55 -6.24 -14.96 -0.80
CA GLY A 55 -5.95 -15.95 0.23
C GLY A 55 -4.85 -16.93 -0.18
N GLN A 56 -4.86 -17.42 -1.42
CA GLN A 56 -3.79 -18.27 -1.96
C GLN A 56 -2.46 -17.50 -2.04
N GLN A 57 -2.47 -16.28 -2.57
CA GLN A 57 -1.26 -15.48 -2.69
C GLN A 57 -0.65 -15.15 -1.33
N ASN A 58 -1.48 -14.83 -0.33
CA ASN A 58 -1.01 -14.57 1.02
C ASN A 58 -0.34 -15.80 1.66
N LYS A 59 -0.79 -17.02 1.35
CA LYS A 59 -0.11 -18.25 1.80
C LYS A 59 1.26 -18.37 1.14
N HIS A 60 1.33 -18.18 -0.16
CA HIS A 60 2.60 -18.23 -0.90
C HIS A 60 3.61 -17.18 -0.40
N GLN A 61 3.17 -15.93 -0.17
CA GLN A 61 4.03 -14.88 0.40
C GLN A 61 4.53 -15.21 1.81
N ARG A 62 3.73 -15.90 2.63
CA ARG A 62 4.17 -16.36 3.96
C ARG A 62 5.22 -17.47 3.85
N GLU A 63 5.10 -18.35 2.87
CA GLU A 63 6.09 -19.41 2.61
C GLU A 63 7.41 -18.79 2.14
N LEU A 64 7.37 -17.82 1.23
CA LEU A 64 8.57 -17.08 0.80
C LEU A 64 9.23 -16.33 1.96
N ALA A 65 8.44 -15.62 2.79
CA ALA A 65 8.98 -14.93 3.96
C ALA A 65 9.54 -15.90 5.01
N LYS A 66 9.01 -17.12 5.08
CA LYS A 66 9.54 -18.18 5.94
C LYS A 66 10.89 -18.67 5.42
N GLU A 67 10.99 -18.94 4.12
CA GLU A 67 12.24 -19.34 3.46
C GLU A 67 13.33 -18.27 3.65
N GLU A 68 13.00 -16.99 3.45
CA GLU A 68 13.93 -15.89 3.69
C GLU A 68 14.43 -15.85 5.15
N ARG A 69 13.55 -16.08 6.11
CA ARG A 69 13.93 -16.15 7.53
C ARG A 69 14.82 -17.35 7.82
N GLU A 70 14.53 -18.51 7.26
CA GLU A 70 15.35 -19.72 7.43
C GLU A 70 16.75 -19.50 6.86
N ASN A 71 16.86 -18.90 5.68
CA ASN A 71 18.15 -18.53 5.07
C ASN A 71 18.93 -17.56 5.96
N ARG A 72 18.26 -16.55 6.52
CA ARG A 72 18.91 -15.62 7.46
C ARG A 72 19.38 -16.31 8.73
N ILE A 73 18.56 -17.17 9.32
CA ILE A 73 18.93 -17.92 10.54
C ILE A 73 20.14 -18.81 10.28
N ALA A 74 20.22 -19.44 9.10
CA ALA A 74 21.35 -20.28 8.72
C ALA A 74 22.66 -19.49 8.60
N LEU A 75 22.61 -18.25 8.08
CA LEU A 75 23.79 -17.40 7.90
C LEU A 75 24.17 -16.58 9.15
N LEU A 76 23.20 -16.30 10.02
CA LEU A 76 23.37 -15.49 11.23
C LEU A 76 24.58 -15.89 12.08
N PRO A 77 24.80 -17.17 12.46
CA PRO A 77 25.91 -17.52 13.36
C PRO A 77 27.28 -17.21 12.76
N PHE A 78 27.43 -17.33 11.44
CA PHE A 78 28.67 -17.00 10.75
C PHE A 78 28.92 -15.49 10.78
N LEU A 79 27.92 -14.70 10.38
CA LEU A 79 28.01 -13.23 10.38
C LEU A 79 28.21 -12.67 11.79
N GLN A 80 27.57 -13.26 12.79
CA GLN A 80 27.75 -12.87 14.19
C GLN A 80 29.18 -13.15 14.66
N ALA A 81 29.75 -14.30 14.30
CA ALA A 81 31.12 -14.64 14.66
C ALA A 81 32.15 -13.67 14.03
N GLU A 82 31.97 -13.29 12.76
CA GLU A 82 32.82 -12.28 12.11
C GLU A 82 32.71 -10.92 12.82
N ALA A 83 31.49 -10.47 13.12
CA ALA A 83 31.26 -9.22 13.83
C ALA A 83 31.85 -9.24 15.26
N ASP A 84 31.76 -10.36 15.98
CA ASP A 84 32.34 -10.52 17.31
C ASP A 84 33.88 -10.45 17.26
N VAL A 85 34.52 -11.03 16.24
CA VAL A 85 35.98 -10.95 16.04
C VAL A 85 36.41 -9.50 15.79
N GLU A 86 35.76 -8.80 14.85
CA GLU A 86 36.05 -7.39 14.56
C GLU A 86 35.86 -6.51 15.81
N TYR A 87 34.79 -6.76 16.58
CA TYR A 87 34.51 -6.04 17.81
C TYR A 87 35.63 -6.22 18.85
N LEU A 88 36.09 -7.44 19.07
CA LEU A 88 37.17 -7.72 20.02
C LEU A 88 38.50 -7.07 19.60
N GLU A 89 38.78 -6.98 18.30
CA GLU A 89 39.96 -6.27 17.79
C GLU A 89 39.87 -4.76 18.05
N GLN A 90 38.71 -4.16 17.79
CA GLN A 90 38.47 -2.75 18.10
C GLN A 90 38.58 -2.48 19.60
N GLU A 91 38.02 -3.34 20.45
CA GLU A 91 38.09 -3.21 21.91
C GLU A 91 39.53 -3.29 22.41
N LYS A 92 40.34 -4.23 21.89
CA LYS A 92 41.78 -4.31 22.20
C LYS A 92 42.51 -3.00 21.88
N HIS A 93 42.29 -2.47 20.68
CA HIS A 93 42.93 -1.23 20.25
C HIS A 93 42.46 0.00 21.06
N ILE A 94 41.19 0.05 21.48
CA ILE A 94 40.69 1.10 22.37
C ILE A 94 41.35 0.99 23.75
N LEU A 95 41.45 -0.22 24.30
CA LEU A 95 42.10 -0.48 25.60
C LEU A 95 43.58 -0.12 25.57
N GLU A 96 44.30 -0.40 24.49
CA GLU A 96 45.70 0.00 24.30
C GLU A 96 45.84 1.52 24.30
N LYS A 97 45.00 2.22 23.53
CA LYS A 97 44.97 3.69 23.52
C LYS A 97 44.61 4.29 24.87
N GLU A 98 43.66 3.71 25.58
CA GLU A 98 43.28 4.12 26.93
C GLU A 98 44.47 3.98 27.90
N ARG A 99 45.16 2.83 27.87
CA ARG A 99 46.36 2.59 28.66
C ARG A 99 47.45 3.59 28.36
N GLU A 100 47.64 3.97 27.10
CA GLU A 100 48.63 4.97 26.70
C GLU A 100 48.28 6.37 27.15
N ALA A 101 47.03 6.78 26.98
CA ALA A 101 46.56 8.12 27.35
C ALA A 101 46.52 8.33 28.88
N MET A 102 46.18 7.29 29.65
CA MET A 102 45.90 7.40 31.08
C MET A 102 47.07 6.99 32.01
N LYS A 103 48.29 6.76 31.48
CA LYS A 103 49.47 6.34 32.27
C LYS A 103 49.78 7.24 33.47
N ASN A 104 49.50 8.53 33.34
CA ASN A 104 49.92 9.54 34.30
C ASN A 104 48.81 9.95 35.28
N VAL A 105 47.62 9.33 35.21
CA VAL A 105 46.48 9.69 36.05
C VAL A 105 46.45 8.78 37.30
N PRO A 106 46.57 9.33 38.51
CA PRO A 106 46.59 8.52 39.73
C PRO A 106 45.22 7.86 39.98
N GLY A 107 45.23 6.56 40.26
CA GLY A 107 44.02 5.79 40.58
C GLY A 107 43.21 5.29 39.37
N TRP A 108 43.65 5.55 38.13
CA TRP A 108 42.99 5.03 36.93
C TRP A 108 43.40 3.59 36.64
N VAL A 109 42.41 2.69 36.50
CA VAL A 109 42.63 1.28 36.10
C VAL A 109 42.05 1.10 34.70
N ALA A 110 42.93 0.95 33.71
CA ALA A 110 42.50 0.80 32.32
C ALA A 110 41.68 -0.48 32.11
N GLY A 111 40.56 -0.37 31.39
CA GLY A 111 39.62 -1.47 31.16
C GLY A 111 38.76 -1.86 32.36
N GLN A 112 38.68 -1.02 33.40
CA GLN A 112 37.75 -1.25 34.50
C GLN A 112 36.30 -1.04 34.03
N SER A 113 35.45 -2.04 34.25
CA SER A 113 34.01 -1.93 33.94
C SER A 113 33.38 -0.78 34.74
N PRO A 114 32.65 0.15 34.09
CA PRO A 114 31.85 1.16 34.77
C PRO A 114 30.66 0.58 35.55
N TYR A 115 30.29 -0.67 35.26
CA TYR A 115 29.16 -1.35 35.87
C TYR A 115 29.61 -2.23 37.04
N ASN A 116 28.86 -2.18 38.14
CA ASN A 116 29.10 -3.00 39.34
C ASN A 116 28.73 -4.48 39.17
N SER A 117 28.05 -4.84 38.07
CA SER A 117 27.67 -6.22 37.76
C SER A 117 28.75 -6.94 36.95
N ASN A 118 28.99 -8.21 37.24
CA ASN A 118 29.89 -9.07 36.44
C ASN A 118 29.34 -9.49 35.07
N ARG A 119 28.20 -8.93 34.64
CA ARG A 119 27.59 -9.23 33.34
C ARG A 119 28.19 -8.33 32.28
N TYR A 120 28.69 -8.94 31.20
CA TYR A 120 29.12 -8.22 30.01
C TYR A 120 27.96 -7.41 29.43
N GLN A 121 28.24 -6.15 29.10
CA GLN A 121 27.30 -5.22 28.50
C GLN A 121 27.95 -4.62 27.27
N ALA A 122 27.27 -4.72 26.12
CA ALA A 122 27.72 -4.04 24.91
C ALA A 122 27.83 -2.54 25.16
N PRO A 123 28.82 -1.84 24.59
CA PRO A 123 29.00 -0.42 24.79
C PRO A 123 27.84 0.38 24.19
N LEU A 124 27.55 1.55 24.75
CA LEU A 124 26.38 2.36 24.39
C LEU A 124 26.29 2.70 22.89
N TRP A 125 27.44 2.90 22.22
CA TRP A 125 27.46 3.20 20.79
C TRP A 125 27.14 1.98 19.91
N ALA A 126 27.39 0.76 20.42
CA ALA A 126 27.04 -0.49 19.75
C ALA A 126 25.58 -0.89 20.01
N GLN A 127 24.98 -0.41 21.10
CA GLN A 127 23.55 -0.55 21.40
C GLN A 127 22.71 0.42 20.55
N LYS A 128 22.64 0.20 19.23
CA LYS A 128 21.77 1.02 18.37
C LYS A 128 20.29 0.66 18.59
N LYS A 129 19.43 1.68 18.69
CA LYS A 129 17.96 1.56 18.80
C LYS A 129 17.32 0.89 17.59
#